data_AF-A0A0S3TXU9-F1
#
_entry.id   AF-A0A0S3TXU9-F1
#
_cell.length_a   1.000
_cell.length_b   1.000
_cell.length_c   1.000
_cell.angle_alpha   90.00
_cell.angle_beta   90.00
_cell.angle_gamma   90.00
#
_symmetry.space_group_name_H-M   'P 1'
#
loop_
_entity.id
_entity.type
_entity.pdbx_description
1 polymer ?
#
loop_
_entity_poly.entity_id
_entity_poly.type
_entity_poly.pdbx_seq_one_letter_code
_entity_poly.pdbx_strand_id
1 'polypeptide(L)' 'MKGYIKNKTIILIDPLPDDLQDGDEVEVSIAPAPKQNLPFPTFNLGIKDEYLERDRIYEQNPDSV' A
#
# COMPACT_ATOMS: atom_id res chain seq x y z
N MET A 1 -8.79 -12.79 -6.19
CA MET A 1 -7.49 -12.46 -5.53
C MET A 1 -7.35 -10.95 -5.43
N LYS A 2 -6.64 -10.45 -4.43
CA LYS A 2 -6.36 -9.01 -4.28
C LYS A 2 -4.90 -8.72 -4.63
N GLY A 3 -4.70 -7.54 -5.22
CA GLY A 3 -3.39 -7.06 -5.63
C GLY A 3 -3.43 -5.56 -5.87
N TYR A 4 -2.25 -4.96 -6.06
CA TYR A 4 -2.12 -3.57 -6.45
C TYR A 4 -1.22 -3.43 -7.67
N ILE A 5 -1.43 -2.34 -8.41
CA ILE A 5 -0.64 -2.03 -9.60
C ILE A 5 0.50 -1.11 -9.17
N LYS A 6 1.74 -1.49 -9.49
CA LYS A 6 2.95 -0.67 -9.30
C LYS A 6 3.79 -0.74 -10.56
N ASN A 7 4.10 0.41 -11.16
CA ASN A 7 4.95 0.51 -12.36
C ASN A 7 4.53 -0.40 -13.52
N LYS A 8 3.21 -0.53 -13.77
CA LYS A 8 2.62 -1.45 -14.77
C LYS A 8 2.79 -2.95 -14.46
N THR A 9 3.26 -3.30 -13.27
CA THR A 9 3.29 -4.67 -12.74
C THR A 9 2.13 -4.87 -11.77
N ILE A 10 1.51 -6.05 -11.80
CA ILE A 10 0.49 -6.46 -10.81
C ILE A 10 1.23 -7.20 -9.69
N ILE A 11 1.10 -6.70 -8.47
CA ILE A 11 1.64 -7.36 -7.28
C ILE A 11 0.46 -7.97 -6.52
N LEU A 12 0.46 -9.29 -6.41
CA LEU A 12 -0.53 -10.03 -5.65
C LEU A 12 -0.22 -9.93 -4.15
N ILE A 13 -1.26 -9.70 -3.35
CA ILE A 13 -1.17 -9.71 -1.88
C ILE A 13 -1.50 -11.11 -1.36
N ASP A 14 -2.43 -11.78 -2.02
CA ASP A 14 -2.82 -13.16 -1.70
C ASP A 14 -2.01 -14.14 -2.57
N PRO A 15 -1.65 -15.33 -2.05
CA PRO A 15 -1.00 -16.36 -2.85
C PRO A 15 -1.91 -16.82 -4.00
N LEU A 16 -1.27 -17.24 -5.10
CA LEU A 16 -1.97 -17.93 -6.18
C LEU A 16 -2.48 -19.29 -5.67
N PRO A 17 -3.64 -19.76 -6.15
CA PRO A 17 -4.08 -21.13 -5.89
C PRO A 17 -3.09 -22.16 -6.49
N ASP A 18 -2.97 -23.31 -5.82
CA ASP A 18 -1.95 -24.34 -6.09
C ASP A 18 -2.11 -25.03 -7.47
N ASP A 19 -3.20 -24.75 -8.17
CA ASP A 19 -3.52 -25.27 -9.50
C ASP A 19 -2.84 -24.47 -10.63
N LEU A 20 -2.30 -23.29 -10.34
CA LEU A 20 -1.55 -22.48 -11.28
C LEU A 20 -0.04 -22.76 -11.19
N GLN A 21 0.58 -23.00 -12.34
CA GLN A 21 2.01 -23.30 -12.44
C GLN A 21 2.77 -22.25 -13.25
N ASP A 22 4.07 -22.21 -13.04
CA ASP A 22 4.96 -21.36 -13.82
C ASP A 22 4.92 -21.76 -15.30
N GLY A 23 4.60 -20.78 -16.16
CA GLY A 23 4.50 -20.98 -17.60
C GLY A 23 3.06 -21.11 -18.13
N ASP A 24 2.06 -21.16 -17.26
CA ASP A 24 0.66 -21.16 -17.67
C ASP A 24 0.26 -19.81 -18.30
N GLU A 25 -0.44 -19.90 -19.43
CA GLU A 25 -1.07 -18.73 -20.04
C GLU A 25 -2.39 -18.43 -19.33
N VAL A 26 -2.52 -17.21 -18.82
CA VAL A 26 -3.68 -16.78 -18.03
C VAL A 26 -4.27 -15.48 -18.57
N GLU A 27 -5.60 -15.40 -18.57
CA GLU A 27 -6.32 -14.16 -18.86
C GLU A 27 -6.55 -13.38 -17.56
N VAL A 28 -6.11 -12.11 -17.54
CA VAL A 28 -6.22 -11.25 -16.35
C VAL A 28 -7.23 -10.14 -16.59
N SER A 29 -8.32 -10.13 -15.81
CA SER A 29 -9.29 -9.04 -15.77
C SER A 29 -9.07 -8.17 -14.53
N ILE A 30 -8.84 -6.87 -14.74
CA ILE A 30 -8.61 -5.90 -13.65
C ILE A 30 -9.88 -5.07 -13.44
N ALA A 31 -10.41 -5.09 -12.21
CA ALA A 31 -11.50 -4.20 -11.79
C ALA A 31 -10.99 -3.22 -10.72
N PRO A 32 -11.36 -1.92 -10.80
CA PRO A 32 -11.00 -0.96 -9.76
C PRO A 32 -11.65 -1.35 -8.43
N ALA A 33 -10.86 -1.36 -7.35
CA ALA A 33 -11.39 -1.63 -6.02
C ALA A 33 -12.40 -0.53 -5.63
N PRO A 34 -13.55 -0.89 -5.03
CA PRO A 34 -14.51 0.10 -4.56
C PRO A 34 -13.83 0.99 -3.52
N LYS A 35 -13.94 2.31 -3.72
CA LYS A 35 -13.48 3.26 -2.70
C LYS A 35 -14.29 3.03 -1.43
N GLN A 36 -13.61 3.01 -0.30
CA GLN A 36 -14.27 2.92 1.00
C GLN A 36 -15.10 4.19 1.18
N ASN A 37 -16.43 4.05 1.13
CA ASN A 37 -17.34 5.16 1.38
C ASN A 37 -17.33 5.45 2.88
N LEU A 38 -16.55 6.45 3.28
CA LEU A 38 -16.52 6.92 4.65
C LEU A 38 -17.71 7.87 4.88
N PRO A 39 -18.37 7.80 6.05
CA PRO A 39 -19.54 8.63 6.34
C PRO A 39 -19.20 10.12 6.56
N PHE A 40 -17.91 10.46 6.46
CA PHE A 40 -17.39 11.81 6.63
C PHE A 40 -16.31 12.09 5.57
N PRO A 41 -16.08 13.36 5.22
CA PRO A 41 -15.01 13.75 4.31
C PRO A 41 -13.64 13.37 4.91
N THR A 42 -12.82 12.68 4.12
CA THR A 42 -11.42 12.43 4.48
C THR A 42 -10.49 13.22 3.59
N PHE A 43 -9.41 13.71 4.18
CA PHE A 43 -8.28 14.28 3.46
C PHE A 43 -7.12 13.28 3.49
N ASN A 44 -6.41 13.16 2.37
CA ASN A 44 -5.19 12.36 2.34
C ASN A 44 -4.13 13.07 3.19
N LEU A 45 -3.77 12.47 4.33
CA LEU A 45 -2.62 12.87 5.12
C LEU A 45 -1.35 12.49 4.35
N GLY A 46 -0.91 13.36 3.45
CA GLY A 46 0.41 13.28 2.85
C GLY A 46 1.45 13.88 3.79
N ILE A 47 2.41 13.09 4.25
CA ILE A 47 3.65 13.65 4.79
C ILE A 47 4.42 14.17 3.58
N LYS A 48 4.69 15.47 3.50
CA LYS A 48 5.56 15.95 2.42
C LYS A 48 6.96 15.40 2.65
N ASP A 49 7.66 15.04 1.58
CA ASP A 49 9.00 14.44 1.65
C ASP A 49 9.99 15.27 2.49
N GLU A 50 9.85 16.60 2.47
CA GLU A 50 10.61 17.56 3.29
C GLU A 50 10.46 17.39 4.83
N TYR A 51 9.49 16.60 5.30
CA TYR A 51 9.28 16.29 6.73
C TYR A 51 9.70 14.87 7.12
N LEU A 52 10.08 14.00 6.19
CA LEU A 52 10.53 12.63 6.53
C LEU A 52 11.90 12.62 7.22
N GLU A 53 12.79 13.55 6.88
CA GLU A 53 14.17 13.62 7.38
C GLU A 53 14.37 14.62 8.52
N ARG A 54 13.29 15.08 9.16
CA ARG A 54 13.42 16.03 10.26
C ARG A 54 13.91 15.35 11.53
N ASP A 55 14.92 15.95 12.15
CA ASP A 55 15.33 15.62 13.51
C ASP A 55 14.11 15.64 14.43
N ARG A 56 14.00 14.64 15.32
CA ARG A 56 12.85 14.45 16.19
C ARG A 56 12.86 15.50 17.30
N ILE A 57 12.29 16.66 16.99
CA ILE A 57 12.29 17.86 17.86
C ILE A 57 11.49 17.69 19.15
N TYR A 58 10.61 16.68 19.22
CA TYR A 58 9.75 16.40 20.37
C TYR A 58 10.00 15.04 21.02
N GLU A 59 10.99 14.27 20.54
CA GLU A 59 11.36 13.04 21.23
C GLU A 59 12.13 13.42 22.49
N GLN A 60 11.42 13.42 23.63
CA GLN A 60 12.06 13.59 24.92
C GLN A 60 12.98 12.41 25.15
N ASN A 61 14.28 12.65 25.13
CA ASN A 61 15.30 11.64 25.44
C ASN A 61 15.10 11.21 26.91
N PRO A 62 14.67 9.97 27.20
CA PRO A 62 14.40 9.54 28.57
C PRO A 62 15.67 9.38 29.42
N ASP A 63 16.86 9.50 28.81
CA ASP A 63 18.15 9.25 29.46
C ASP A 63 18.81 10.51 30.05
N SER A 64 18.05 11.58 30.29
CA SER A 64 18.54 12.79 30.95
C SER A 64 18.13 12.84 32.43
N VAL A 65 18.59 11.88 33.24
CA VAL A 65 18.54 11.94 34.71
C VAL A 65 19.85 11.44 35.29
#